data_AF-A0A1V4HMQ5-F1
#
_entry.id   AF-A0A1V4HMQ5-F1
#
_cell.length_a   1.000
_cell.length_b   1.000
_cell.length_c   1.000
_cell.angle_alpha   90.00
_cell.angle_beta   90.00
_cell.angle_gamma   90.00
#
_symmetry.space_group_name_H-M   'P 1'
#
loop_
_entity.id
_entity.type
_entity.pdbx_description
1 polymer ?
#
loop_
_entity_poly.entity_id
_entity_poly.type
_entity_poly.pdbx_seq_one_letter_code
_entity_poly.pdbx_strand_id
1 'polypeptide(L)'
;MVIWKGWGILAVLMAMAGFVIGMMIESAIYGSSKGILHGWPYTLTLIAAAVGIWFSGKALNKSAGRVLVDPQTNQQFKMGTPHTLFFIPMQYTSFVLGLIAILMLFSK
;
A
#
# COMPACT_ATOMS: atom_id res chain seq x y z
N MET A 1 -20.92 1.51 6.53
CA MET A 1 -19.87 2.21 5.77
C MET A 1 -18.59 1.41 5.92
N VAL A 2 -18.08 0.82 4.84
CA VAL A 2 -16.81 0.08 4.88
C VAL A 2 -15.73 1.00 4.33
N ILE A 3 -14.64 1.18 5.08
CA ILE A 3 -13.51 2.05 4.71
C ILE A 3 -12.69 1.50 3.53
N TRP A 4 -12.94 0.28 3.05
CA TRP A 4 -12.24 -0.31 1.91
C TRP A 4 -13.22 -0.85 0.86
N LYS A 5 -12.74 -0.98 -0.38
CA LYS A 5 -13.46 -1.61 -1.49
C LYS A 5 -12.55 -2.56 -2.26
N GLY A 6 -13.04 -3.77 -2.54
CA GLY A 6 -12.31 -4.82 -3.27
C GLY A 6 -10.94 -5.11 -2.66
N TRP A 7 -9.89 -5.09 -3.48
CA TRP A 7 -8.51 -5.35 -3.08
C TRP A 7 -7.81 -4.21 -2.33
N GLY A 8 -8.51 -3.12 -1.98
CA GLY A 8 -7.89 -2.00 -1.23
C GLY A 8 -7.28 -2.41 0.12
N ILE A 9 -7.78 -3.48 0.74
CA ILE A 9 -7.22 -4.05 1.98
C ILE A 9 -5.78 -4.54 1.83
N LEU A 10 -5.35 -4.87 0.59
CA LEU A 10 -4.00 -5.36 0.31
C LEU A 10 -2.94 -4.33 0.71
N ALA A 11 -3.24 -3.03 0.67
CA ALA A 11 -2.30 -2.00 1.12
C ALA A 11 -1.96 -2.12 2.61
N VAL A 12 -2.95 -2.44 3.44
CA VAL A 12 -2.76 -2.66 4.88
C VAL A 12 -1.92 -3.91 5.12
N LEU A 13 -2.22 -5.00 4.40
CA LEU A 13 -1.47 -6.25 4.52
C LEU A 13 0.00 -6.10 4.11
N MET A 14 0.28 -5.37 3.03
CA MET A 14 1.65 -5.11 2.58
C MET A 14 2.40 -4.21 3.55
N ALA A 15 1.76 -3.17 4.09
CA ALA A 15 2.35 -2.31 5.11
C ALA A 15 2.69 -3.11 6.38
N MET A 16 1.76 -3.95 6.85
CA MET A 16 1.95 -4.82 8.01
C MET A 16 3.07 -5.83 7.78
N ALA A 17 3.13 -6.45 6.60
CA ALA A 17 4.23 -7.35 6.23
C ALA A 17 5.58 -6.62 6.24
N GLY A 18 5.66 -5.42 5.66
CA GLY A 18 6.87 -4.60 5.69
C GLY A 18 7.31 -4.28 7.13
N PHE A 19 6.37 -3.92 8.01
CA PHE A 19 6.68 -3.64 9.41
C PHE A 19 7.21 -4.88 10.16
N VAL A 20 6.55 -6.04 9.99
CA VAL A 20 6.98 -7.30 10.60
C VAL A 20 8.37 -7.70 10.10
N ILE A 21 8.64 -7.60 8.79
CA ILE A 21 9.97 -7.88 8.24
C ILE A 21 11.00 -6.90 8.80
N GLY A 22 10.66 -5.63 8.96
CA GLY A 22 11.54 -4.62 9.59
C GLY A 22 11.93 -5.01 11.02
N MET A 23 10.95 -5.46 11.81
CA MET A 23 11.16 -5.98 13.17
C MET A 23 12.05 -7.23 13.18
N MET A 24 11.86 -8.15 12.23
CA MET A 24 12.71 -9.34 12.10
C MET A 24 14.15 -8.98 11.74
N ILE A 25 14.36 -8.01 10.85
CA ILE A 25 15.71 -7.53 10.49
C ILE A 25 16.37 -6.84 11.67
N GLU A 26 15.64 -5.96 12.36
CA GLU A 26 16.19 -5.25 13.53
C GLU A 26 16.59 -6.23 14.62
N SER A 27 15.71 -7.17 14.99
CA SER A 27 16.01 -8.19 15.99
C SER A 27 17.16 -9.11 15.58
N ALA A 28 17.34 -9.39 14.29
CA ALA A 28 18.46 -10.18 13.79
C ALA A 28 19.82 -9.44 13.88
N ILE A 29 19.82 -8.11 13.73
CA ILE A 29 21.05 -7.30 13.75
C ILE A 29 21.42 -6.85 15.16
N TYR A 30 20.44 -6.36 15.93
CA TYR A 30 20.66 -5.71 17.23
C TYR A 30 20.23 -6.58 18.42
N GLY A 31 19.64 -7.75 18.17
CA GLY A 31 19.09 -8.59 19.23
C GLY A 31 17.85 -7.97 19.89
N SER A 32 17.36 -8.60 20.96
CA SER A 32 16.20 -8.12 21.72
C SER A 32 16.54 -7.00 22.71
N SER A 33 17.55 -6.17 22.41
CA SER A 33 17.98 -5.09 23.31
C SER A 33 16.85 -4.07 23.43
N LYS A 34 16.27 -3.96 24.63
CA LYS A 34 15.18 -3.04 24.92
C LYS A 34 15.77 -1.64 25.08
N GLY A 35 15.59 -0.77 24.09
CA GLY A 35 15.83 0.65 24.33
C GLY A 35 16.05 1.55 23.13
N ILE A 36 16.40 1.00 21.96
CA ILE A 36 16.68 1.80 20.77
C ILE A 36 16.00 1.16 19.56
N LEU A 37 14.95 1.82 19.06
CA LEU A 37 14.36 1.51 17.77
C LEU A 37 15.26 2.10 16.69
N HIS A 38 15.94 1.24 15.93
CA HIS A 38 16.71 1.71 14.80
C HIS A 38 15.74 2.01 13.66
N GLY A 39 15.62 3.26 13.24
CA GLY A 39 14.65 3.66 12.22
C GLY A 39 14.87 3.04 10.82
N TRP A 40 16.12 2.70 10.49
CA TRP A 40 16.50 2.32 9.13
C TRP A 40 15.96 0.96 8.63
N PRO A 41 15.87 -0.14 9.42
CA PRO A 41 15.31 -1.40 8.95
C PRO A 41 13.82 -1.26 8.61
N TYR A 42 13.05 -0.57 9.45
CA TYR A 42 11.65 -0.25 9.19
C TYR A 42 11.49 0.64 7.96
N THR A 43 12.35 1.64 7.81
CA THR A 43 12.33 2.53 6.63
C THR A 43 12.49 1.72 5.35
N LEU A 44 13.48 0.84 5.29
CA LEU A 44 13.79 0.04 4.11
C LEU A 44 12.62 -0.87 3.71
N THR A 45 12.06 -1.62 4.67
CA THR A 45 10.98 -2.58 4.40
C THR A 45 9.65 -1.91 4.13
N LEU A 46 9.36 -0.77 4.76
CA LEU A 46 8.15 0.02 4.47
C LEU A 46 8.22 0.73 3.12
N ILE A 47 9.41 1.19 2.68
CA ILE A 47 9.60 1.67 1.30
C ILE A 47 9.33 0.54 0.30
N ALA A 48 9.88 -0.66 0.54
CA ALA A 48 9.61 -1.81 -0.32
C ALA A 48 8.11 -2.15 -0.38
N ALA A 49 7.42 -2.11 0.77
CA ALA A 49 5.97 -2.27 0.83
C ALA A 49 5.24 -1.17 0.04
N ALA A 50 5.62 0.10 0.19
CA ALA A 50 5.02 1.22 -0.54
C ALA A 50 5.16 1.08 -2.06
N VAL A 51 6.35 0.66 -2.53
CA VAL A 51 6.60 0.35 -3.94
C VAL A 51 5.67 -0.76 -4.43
N GLY A 52 5.53 -1.85 -3.64
CA GLY A 52 4.61 -2.92 -3.96
C GLY A 52 3.14 -2.44 -4.05
N ILE A 53 2.69 -1.63 -3.09
CA ILE A 53 1.33 -1.05 -3.07
C ILE A 53 1.08 -0.20 -4.32
N TRP A 54 2.05 0.60 -4.76
CA TRP A 54 1.94 1.41 -5.97
C TRP A 54 1.68 0.54 -7.20
N PHE A 55 2.52 -0.47 -7.42
CA PHE A 55 2.41 -1.33 -8.60
C PHE A 55 1.15 -2.20 -8.55
N SER A 56 0.83 -2.81 -7.41
CA SER A 56 -0.40 -3.57 -7.22
C SER A 56 -1.63 -2.69 -7.41
N GLY A 57 -1.66 -1.49 -6.83
CA GLY A 57 -2.74 -0.52 -6.98
C GLY A 57 -2.94 -0.10 -8.44
N LYS A 58 -1.86 0.21 -9.17
CA LYS A 58 -1.92 0.56 -10.59
C LYS A 58 -2.40 -0.60 -11.46
N ALA A 59 -1.96 -1.82 -11.17
CA ALA A 59 -2.39 -3.03 -11.89
C ALA A 59 -3.88 -3.33 -11.66
N LEU A 60 -4.32 -3.31 -10.40
CA LEU A 60 -5.69 -3.61 -10.00
C LEU A 60 -6.67 -2.52 -10.47
N ASN A 61 -6.29 -1.25 -10.40
CA ASN A 61 -7.14 -0.13 -10.82
C ASN A 61 -7.04 0.21 -12.31
N LYS A 62 -6.22 -0.49 -13.12
CA LYS A 62 -6.07 -0.22 -14.56
C LYS A 62 -7.40 -0.29 -15.34
N SER A 63 -8.28 -1.18 -14.91
CA SER A 63 -9.58 -1.42 -15.54
C SER A 63 -10.71 -0.59 -14.92
N ALA A 64 -10.49 -0.03 -13.73
CA ALA A 64 -11.50 0.73 -13.01
C ALA A 64 -11.76 2.06 -13.72
N GLY A 65 -12.98 2.25 -14.21
CA GLY A 65 -13.39 3.47 -14.91
C GLY A 65 -13.23 3.42 -16.43
N ARG A 66 -12.91 2.26 -17.01
CA ARG A 66 -13.02 2.08 -18.46
C ARG A 66 -14.48 2.20 -18.88
N VAL A 67 -14.77 3.10 -19.81
CA VAL A 67 -16.08 3.21 -20.44
C VAL A 67 -16.05 2.32 -21.69
N LEU A 68 -16.89 1.29 -21.71
CA LEU A 68 -17.14 0.50 -22.90
C LEU A 68 -18.40 1.01 -23.57
N VAL A 69 -18.32 1.19 -24.89
CA VAL A 69 -19.48 1.51 -25.73
C VAL A 69 -19.95 0.21 -26.36
N ASP A 70 -21.21 -0.14 -26.17
CA ASP A 70 -21.84 -1.23 -26.91
C ASP A 70 -22.12 -0.75 -28.35
N PRO A 71 -21.53 -1.37 -29.39
CA PRO A 71 -21.72 -0.95 -30.78
C PRO A 71 -23.16 -1.10 -31.29
N GLN A 72 -23.94 -2.00 -30.69
CA GLN A 72 -25.31 -2.28 -31.16
C GLN A 72 -26.32 -1.29 -30.58
N THR A 73 -26.10 -0.83 -29.36
CA THR A 73 -27.05 0.02 -28.63
C THR A 73 -26.53 1.46 -28.40
N ASN A 74 -25.26 1.72 -28.73
CA ASN A 74 -24.53 2.96 -28.39
C ASN A 74 -24.55 3.31 -26.89
N GLN A 75 -24.84 2.34 -26.02
CA GLN A 75 -24.86 2.55 -24.58
C GLN A 75 -23.45 2.50 -23.98
N GLN A 76 -23.20 3.37 -22.99
CA GLN A 76 -21.93 3.45 -22.27
C GLN A 76 -22.01 2.72 -20.94
N PHE A 77 -21.12 1.75 -20.72
CA PHE A 77 -20.99 1.02 -19.46
C PHE A 77 -19.65 1.32 -18.80
N LYS A 78 -19.68 1.73 -17.53
CA LYS A 78 -18.48 1.85 -16.70
C LYS A 78 -18.09 0.45 -16.21
N MET A 79 -16.98 -0.06 -16.74
CA MET A 79 -16.41 -1.35 -16.37
C MET A 79 -15.36 -1.20 -15.26
N GLY A 80 -15.23 -2.27 -14.47
CA GLY A 80 -14.25 -2.41 -13.39
C GLY A 80 -14.71 -1.87 -12.04
N THR A 81 -14.39 -2.62 -10.97
CA THR A 81 -14.58 -2.16 -9.59
C THR A 81 -13.35 -1.35 -9.14
N PRO A 82 -13.50 -0.10 -8.69
CA PRO A 82 -12.38 0.61 -8.09
C PRO A 82 -11.97 -0.06 -6.77
N HIS A 83 -10.66 -0.25 -6.61
CA HIS A 83 -10.04 -0.82 -5.42
C HIS A 83 -9.44 0.32 -4.58
N THR A 84 -10.12 0.64 -3.48
CA THR A 84 -9.84 1.81 -2.65
C THR A 84 -9.67 1.43 -1.18
N LEU A 85 -8.85 2.20 -0.48
CA LEU A 85 -8.69 2.17 0.97
C LEU A 85 -8.89 3.60 1.49
N PHE A 86 -9.72 3.78 2.51
CA PHE A 86 -10.23 5.08 2.98
C PHE A 86 -10.79 5.96 1.85
N PHE A 87 -11.50 5.36 0.90
CA PHE A 87 -12.03 6.03 -0.30
C PHE A 87 -10.95 6.58 -1.24
N ILE A 88 -9.67 6.34 -0.97
CA ILE A 88 -8.53 6.73 -1.80
C ILE A 88 -8.12 5.53 -2.66
N PRO A 89 -7.86 5.70 -3.97
CA PRO A 89 -7.29 4.64 -4.80
C PRO A 89 -6.03 4.05 -4.17
N MET A 90 -5.95 2.71 -4.12
CA MET A 90 -4.88 1.99 -3.44
C MET A 90 -3.47 2.47 -3.82
N GLN A 91 -3.22 2.86 -5.07
CA GLN A 91 -1.90 3.35 -5.46
C GLN A 91 -1.48 4.63 -4.70
N TYR A 92 -2.41 5.49 -4.29
CA TYR A 92 -2.05 6.73 -3.60
C TYR A 92 -1.78 6.54 -2.10
N THR A 93 -2.24 5.44 -1.51
CA THR A 93 -1.89 5.11 -0.13
C THR A 93 -0.41 4.73 0.00
N SER A 94 0.30 4.44 -1.11
CA SER A 94 1.75 4.24 -1.11
C SER A 94 2.52 5.49 -0.70
N PHE A 95 2.06 6.69 -1.09
CA PHE A 95 2.72 7.94 -0.73
C PHE A 95 2.61 8.22 0.76
N VAL A 96 1.45 7.93 1.35
CA VAL A 96 1.24 8.02 2.80
C VAL A 96 2.19 7.07 3.52
N LEU A 97 2.28 5.82 3.06
CA LEU A 97 3.19 4.84 3.66
C LEU A 97 4.67 5.23 3.48
N GLY A 98 5.04 5.72 2.30
CA GLY A 98 6.40 6.18 2.01
C GLY A 98 6.80 7.38 2.88
N LEU A 99 5.87 8.31 3.13
CA LEU A 99 6.10 9.41 4.06
C LEU A 99 6.32 8.89 5.49
N ILE A 100 5.48 7.96 5.97
CA ILE A 100 5.66 7.31 7.29
C ILE A 100 7.03 6.63 7.36
N ALA A 101 7.44 5.92 6.31
CA ALA A 101 8.73 5.26 6.25
C ALA A 101 9.90 6.27 6.36
N ILE A 102 9.83 7.40 5.67
CA ILE A 102 10.85 8.45 5.77
C ILE A 102 10.89 9.05 7.19
N LEU A 103 9.73 9.28 7.81
CA LEU A 103 9.66 9.81 9.18
C LEU A 103 10.27 8.85 10.20
N MET A 104 10.17 7.53 9.99
CA MET A 104 10.82 6.51 10.83
C MET A 104 12.34 6.63 10.84
N LEU A 105 12.96 7.20 9.80
CA LEU A 105 14.41 7.43 9.78
C LEU A 105 14.86 8.46 10.83
N PHE A 106 13.95 9.35 11.24
CA PHE A 106 14.20 10.40 12.22
C PHE A 106 13.71 10.05 13.63
N SER A 107 12.97 8.95 13.81
CA SER A 107 12.65 8.45 15.15
C SER A 107 13.93 7.88 15.76
N LYS A 108 14.38 8.49 16.86
CA LYS A 108 15.54 8.06 17.66
C LYS A 108 15.10 7.13 18.77
#